data_AF-A0A418NT36-F1
#
_entry.id   AF-A0A418NT36-F1
#
_cell.length_a   1.000
_cell.length_b   1.000
_cell.length_c   1.000
_cell.angle_alpha   90.00
_cell.angle_beta   90.00
_cell.angle_gamma   90.00
#
_symmetry.space_group_name_H-M   'P 1'
#
loop_
_entity.id
_entity.type
_entity.pdbx_description
1 polymer ?
#
loop_
_entity_poly.entity_id
_entity_poly.type
_entity_poly.pdbx_seq_one_letter_code
_entity_poly.pdbx_strand_id
1 'polypeptide(L)'
;MVLLAIVAVPVLLLFGAAEFSVWALGWIPDLIGAAALVSLALVPLAFIPATRALASGLFGFASLLFGISLWLYALASTYIEWGMLGVILGVLLAGIGVVFTGILAALFSASWGVLGNIAVLLALSVATRFAASFLRAAAARDLLRKRTQENPSEAIIDQPGADDRR
;
A
#
# COMPACT_ATOMS: atom_id res chain seq x y z
N MET A 1 -5.17 17.17 36.36
CA MET A 1 -3.91 16.41 36.21
C MET A 1 -4.08 15.21 35.28
N VAL A 2 -4.91 14.22 35.61
CA VAL A 2 -5.12 13.00 34.77
C VAL A 2 -5.66 13.32 33.37
N LEU A 3 -6.66 14.20 33.25
CA LEU A 3 -7.23 14.59 31.95
C LEU A 3 -6.22 15.30 31.03
N LEU A 4 -5.29 16.07 31.61
CA LEU A 4 -4.24 16.79 30.90
C LEU A 4 -3.17 15.80 30.38
N ALA A 5 -2.83 14.79 31.17
CA ALA A 5 -1.89 13.74 30.77
C ALA A 5 -2.44 12.88 29.61
N ILE A 6 -3.74 12.57 29.63
CA ILE A 6 -4.41 11.79 28.57
C ILE A 6 -4.36 12.50 27.21
N VAL A 7 -4.41 13.84 27.18
CA VAL A 7 -4.30 14.62 25.94
C VAL A 7 -2.84 14.89 25.57
N ALA A 8 -1.97 15.13 26.56
CA ALA A 8 -0.57 15.43 26.32
C ALA A 8 0.20 14.26 25.67
N VAL A 9 -0.10 13.02 26.06
CA VAL A 9 0.55 11.82 25.51
C VAL A 9 0.35 11.67 23.99
N PRO A 10 -0.88 11.68 23.45
CA PRO A 10 -1.10 11.61 22.00
C PRO A 10 -0.52 12.82 21.28
N VAL A 11 -0.59 14.03 21.85
CA VAL A 11 0.01 15.23 21.22
C VAL A 11 1.53 15.11 21.13
N LEU A 12 2.22 14.64 22.18
CA LEU A 12 3.66 14.39 22.13
C LEU A 12 4.02 13.31 21.10
N LEU A 13 3.21 12.25 21.02
CA LEU A 13 3.41 11.16 20.07
C LEU A 13 3.23 11.66 18.63
N LEU A 14 2.26 12.54 18.38
CA LEU A 14 2.10 13.21 17.08
C LEU A 14 3.25 14.15 16.76
N PHE A 15 3.81 14.85 17.75
CA PHE A 15 5.01 15.68 17.58
C PHE A 15 6.21 14.84 17.16
N GLY A 16 6.46 13.73 17.87
CA GLY A 16 7.52 12.79 17.51
C GLY A 16 7.29 12.14 16.13
N ALA A 17 6.04 11.78 15.81
CA ALA A 17 5.71 11.24 14.48
C ALA A 17 5.90 12.28 13.36
N ALA A 18 5.59 13.55 13.62
CA ALA A 18 5.80 14.64 12.67
C ALA A 18 7.29 14.90 12.42
N GLU A 19 8.09 15.04 13.47
CA GLU A 19 9.54 15.21 13.31
C GLU A 19 10.19 13.99 12.65
N PHE A 20 9.77 12.78 13.04
CA PHE A 20 10.21 11.55 12.39
C PHE A 20 9.86 11.55 10.90
N SER A 21 8.67 12.00 10.52
CA SER A 21 8.27 12.08 9.12
C SER A 21 9.15 13.04 8.30
N VAL A 22 9.54 14.18 8.89
CA VAL A 22 10.43 15.16 8.25
C VAL A 22 11.85 14.61 8.12
N TRP A 23 12.36 13.94 9.15
CA TRP A 23 13.64 13.24 9.06
C TRP A 23 13.61 12.12 8.01
N ALA A 24 12.49 11.40 7.93
CA ALA A 24 12.32 10.31 6.99
C ALA A 24 12.24 10.77 5.53
N LEU A 25 11.79 12.01 5.26
CA LEU A 25 11.82 12.61 3.92
C LEU A 25 13.22 12.66 3.30
N GLY A 26 14.29 12.63 4.11
CA GLY A 26 15.66 12.64 3.61
C GLY A 26 16.06 11.38 2.82
N TRP A 27 15.43 10.23 3.10
CA TRP A 27 15.81 8.93 2.51
C TRP A 27 14.62 8.13 1.95
N ILE A 28 13.38 8.47 2.32
CA ILE A 28 12.16 7.86 1.79
C ILE A 28 12.04 7.99 0.25
N PRO A 29 12.31 9.14 -0.39
CA PRO A 29 12.18 9.28 -1.84
C PRO A 29 13.10 8.34 -2.61
N ASP A 30 14.34 8.16 -2.15
CA ASP A 30 15.30 7.24 -2.74
C ASP A 30 14.85 5.79 -2.58
N LEU A 31 14.31 5.44 -1.40
CA LEU A 31 13.75 4.11 -1.13
C LEU A 31 12.52 3.81 -1.99
N ILE A 32 11.62 4.79 -2.18
CA ILE A 32 10.48 4.70 -3.10
C ILE A 32 10.98 4.49 -4.52
N GLY A 33 11.95 5.26 -4.97
CA GLY A 33 12.52 5.17 -6.32
C GLY A 33 13.09 3.78 -6.58
N ALA A 34 13.88 3.26 -5.63
CA ALA A 34 14.42 1.91 -5.69
C ALA A 34 13.31 0.84 -5.69
N ALA A 35 12.32 0.96 -4.80
CA ALA A 35 11.18 0.04 -4.73
C ALA A 35 10.35 0.06 -6.02
N ALA A 36 10.19 1.22 -6.66
CA ALA A 36 9.48 1.37 -7.93
C ALA A 36 10.25 0.71 -9.09
N LEU A 37 11.57 0.89 -9.14
CA LEU A 37 12.45 0.22 -10.10
C LEU A 37 12.40 -1.30 -9.94
N VAL A 38 12.48 -1.80 -8.71
CA VAL A 38 12.36 -3.24 -8.41
C VAL A 38 10.99 -3.77 -8.82
N SER A 39 9.92 -3.01 -8.55
CA SER A 39 8.56 -3.36 -8.96
C SER A 39 8.44 -3.44 -10.49
N LEU A 40 9.08 -2.54 -11.23
CA LEU A 40 9.13 -2.56 -12.69
C LEU A 40 9.93 -3.77 -13.22
N ALA A 41 11.06 -4.09 -12.58
CA ALA A 41 11.88 -5.26 -12.91
C ALA A 41 11.20 -6.60 -12.59
N LEU A 42 10.24 -6.61 -11.65
CA LEU A 42 9.44 -7.80 -11.33
C LEU A 42 8.33 -8.09 -12.35
N VAL A 43 7.94 -7.12 -13.19
CA VAL A 43 6.94 -7.30 -14.26
C VAL A 43 7.32 -8.42 -15.25
N PRO A 44 8.53 -8.46 -15.82
CA PRO A 44 8.92 -9.57 -16.70
C PRO A 44 9.03 -10.91 -15.95
N LEU A 45 9.46 -10.91 -14.68
CA LEU A 45 9.52 -12.11 -13.85
C LEU A 45 8.14 -12.67 -13.49
N ALA A 46 7.09 -11.83 -13.50
CA ALA A 46 5.71 -12.25 -13.30
C ALA A 46 5.15 -13.08 -14.47
N PHE A 47 5.78 -12.98 -15.65
CA PHE A 47 5.42 -13.78 -16.82
C PHE A 47 5.87 -15.24 -16.69
N ILE A 48 6.88 -15.51 -15.85
CA ILE A 48 7.39 -16.86 -15.60
C ILE A 48 6.58 -17.51 -14.46
N PRO A 49 5.87 -18.63 -14.70
CA PRO A 49 4.93 -19.21 -13.74
C PRO A 49 5.59 -19.71 -12.44
N ALA A 50 6.86 -20.12 -12.50
CA ALA A 50 7.61 -20.59 -11.33
C ALA A 50 7.93 -19.46 -10.31
N THR A 51 8.06 -18.21 -10.77
CA THR A 51 8.42 -17.06 -9.92
C THR A 51 7.22 -16.21 -9.50
N ARG A 52 6.01 -16.50 -10.01
CA ARG A 52 4.78 -15.76 -9.70
C ARG A 52 4.46 -15.65 -8.22
N ALA A 53 4.66 -16.73 -7.45
CA ALA A 53 4.40 -16.72 -6.01
C ALA A 53 5.32 -15.74 -5.27
N LEU A 54 6.62 -15.75 -5.59
CA LEU A 54 7.61 -14.86 -5.00
C LEU A 54 7.41 -13.40 -5.44
N ALA A 55 7.11 -13.18 -6.72
CA ALA A 55 6.76 -11.85 -7.25
C ALA A 55 5.51 -11.28 -6.55
N SER A 56 4.48 -12.09 -6.29
CA SER A 56 3.27 -11.64 -5.59
C SER A 56 3.54 -11.18 -4.15
N GLY A 57 4.51 -11.82 -3.47
CA GLY A 57 4.96 -11.44 -2.13
C GLY A 57 5.69 -10.10 -2.15
N LEU A 58 6.64 -9.93 -3.08
CA LEU A 58 7.39 -8.68 -3.23
C LEU A 58 6.50 -7.50 -3.64
N PHE A 59 5.53 -7.70 -4.55
CA PHE A 59 4.54 -6.65 -4.89
C PHE A 59 3.66 -6.27 -3.69
N GLY A 60 3.29 -7.25 -2.86
CA GLY A 60 2.57 -6.99 -1.61
C GLY A 60 3.37 -6.14 -0.62
N PHE A 61 4.66 -6.44 -0.46
CA PHE A 61 5.57 -5.68 0.40
C PHE A 61 5.81 -4.26 -0.14
N ALA A 62 6.02 -4.13 -1.45
CA ALA A 62 6.16 -2.83 -2.11
C ALA A 62 4.93 -1.94 -1.90
N SER A 63 3.71 -2.51 -1.95
CA SER A 63 2.48 -1.76 -1.66
C SER A 63 2.44 -1.19 -0.24
N LEU A 64 2.92 -1.94 0.76
CA LEU A 64 3.02 -1.44 2.13
C LEU A 64 4.04 -0.32 2.23
N LEU A 65 5.20 -0.46 1.59
CA LEU A 65 6.22 0.61 1.55
C LEU A 65 5.68 1.88 0.89
N PHE A 66 5.03 1.78 -0.27
CA PHE A 66 4.43 2.94 -0.94
C PHE A 66 3.32 3.57 -0.11
N GLY A 67 2.48 2.76 0.54
CA GLY A 67 1.41 3.24 1.42
C GLY A 67 1.93 3.97 2.65
N ILE A 68 2.92 3.41 3.36
CA ILE A 68 3.55 4.05 4.52
C ILE A 68 4.27 5.33 4.09
N SER A 69 4.96 5.30 2.96
CA SER A 69 5.67 6.47 2.45
C SER A 69 4.72 7.59 2.05
N LEU A 70 3.60 7.26 1.38
CA LEU A 70 2.51 8.21 1.09
C LEU A 70 1.99 8.84 2.38
N TRP A 71 1.80 8.01 3.41
CA TRP A 71 1.26 8.44 4.70
C TRP A 71 2.22 9.40 5.42
N LEU A 72 3.51 9.06 5.50
CA LEU A 72 4.54 9.91 6.08
C LEU A 72 4.74 11.20 5.28
N TYR A 73 4.70 11.13 3.96
CA TYR A 73 4.83 12.30 3.08
C TYR A 73 3.67 13.28 3.28
N ALA A 74 2.44 12.78 3.34
CA ALA A 74 1.27 13.60 3.61
C ALA A 74 1.30 14.21 5.02
N LEU A 75 1.72 13.44 6.03
CA LEU A 75 1.87 13.93 7.41
C LEU A 75 2.91 15.05 7.50
N ALA A 76 4.08 14.87 6.87
CA ALA A 76 5.13 15.87 6.83
C ALA A 76 4.67 17.14 6.14
N SER A 77 3.97 17.03 5.00
CA SER A 77 3.42 18.18 4.28
C SER A 77 2.39 18.95 5.12
N THR A 78 1.45 18.24 5.77
CA THR A 78 0.48 18.89 6.67
C THR A 78 1.17 19.58 7.83
N TYR A 79 2.20 18.97 8.41
CA TYR A 79 2.96 19.56 9.52
C TYR A 79 3.72 20.82 9.10
N ILE A 80 4.36 20.80 7.93
CA ILE A 80 5.15 21.94 7.42
C ILE A 80 4.24 23.14 7.13
N GLU A 81 3.07 22.91 6.53
CA GLU A 81 2.23 24.00 6.06
C GLU A 81 1.18 24.45 7.08
N TRP A 82 0.56 23.53 7.80
CA TRP A 82 -0.54 23.80 8.75
C TRP A 82 -0.13 23.58 10.22
N GLY A 83 1.09 23.10 10.48
CA GLY A 83 1.57 22.81 11.82
C GLY A 83 0.84 21.64 12.50
N MET A 84 0.92 21.59 13.82
CA MET A 84 0.34 20.52 14.63
C MET A 84 -1.18 20.42 14.52
N LEU A 85 -1.88 21.53 14.29
CA LEU A 85 -3.35 21.54 14.17
C LEU A 85 -3.82 20.75 12.94
N GLY A 86 -3.13 20.88 11.82
CA GLY A 86 -3.43 20.09 10.62
C GLY A 86 -3.20 18.59 10.86
N VAL A 87 -2.11 18.23 11.54
CA VAL A 87 -1.78 16.82 11.88
C VAL A 87 -2.85 16.21 12.78
N ILE A 88 -3.30 16.94 13.81
CA ILE A 88 -4.36 16.49 14.73
C ILE A 88 -5.65 16.21 13.96
N LEU A 89 -6.07 17.14 13.08
CA LEU A 89 -7.26 16.97 12.25
C LEU A 89 -7.13 15.78 11.28
N GLY A 90 -5.95 15.60 10.67
CA GLY A 90 -5.69 14.49 9.76
C GLY A 90 -5.75 13.12 10.45
N VAL A 91 -5.21 13.01 11.66
CA VAL A 91 -5.20 11.75 12.43
C VAL A 91 -6.58 11.42 13.01
N LEU A 92 -7.35 12.43 13.43
CA LEU A 92 -8.73 12.25 13.93
C LEU A 92 -9.65 11.56 12.91
N LEU A 93 -9.37 11.74 11.63
CA LEU A 93 -10.07 11.10 10.50
C LEU A 93 -9.51 9.69 10.18
N ALA A 94 -9.22 8.91 11.23
CA ALA A 94 -8.81 7.51 11.19
C ALA A 94 -7.63 7.19 10.23
N GLY A 95 -6.69 8.13 10.09
CA GLY A 95 -5.50 7.98 9.25
C GLY A 95 -5.73 8.11 7.75
N ILE A 96 -6.95 7.94 7.23
CA ILE A 96 -7.27 8.36 5.85
C ILE A 96 -7.20 9.89 5.74
N GLY A 97 -7.60 10.58 6.81
CA GLY A 97 -7.57 12.03 6.87
C GLY A 97 -6.20 12.65 6.71
N VAL A 98 -5.11 11.99 7.11
CA VAL A 98 -3.75 12.55 6.97
C VAL A 98 -3.41 12.79 5.50
N VAL A 99 -3.82 11.88 4.61
CA VAL A 99 -3.63 12.06 3.16
C VAL A 99 -4.52 13.20 2.64
N PHE A 100 -5.77 13.28 3.12
CA PHE A 100 -6.70 14.33 2.73
C PHE A 100 -6.24 15.72 3.20
N THR A 101 -5.79 15.85 4.46
CA THR A 101 -5.23 17.08 5.01
C THR A 101 -3.92 17.45 4.33
N GLY A 102 -3.11 16.48 3.90
CA GLY A 102 -1.91 16.72 3.11
C GLY A 102 -2.23 17.30 1.73
N ILE A 103 -3.24 16.76 1.05
CA ILE A 103 -3.72 17.30 -0.24
C ILE A 103 -4.29 18.71 -0.06
N LEU A 104 -5.12 18.92 0.97
CA LEU A 104 -5.69 20.23 1.29
C LEU A 104 -4.59 21.25 1.58
N ALA A 105 -3.65 20.91 2.46
CA ALA A 105 -2.51 21.75 2.76
C ALA A 105 -1.81 22.15 1.47
N ALA A 106 -1.35 21.17 0.69
CA ALA A 106 -0.62 21.42 -0.56
C ALA A 106 -1.40 22.27 -1.58
N LEU A 107 -2.73 22.13 -1.61
CA LEU A 107 -3.60 22.94 -2.46
C LEU A 107 -3.66 24.40 -1.99
N PHE A 108 -3.75 24.63 -0.67
CA PHE A 108 -3.77 25.97 -0.09
C PHE A 108 -2.41 26.68 -0.19
N SER A 109 -1.30 25.95 -0.13
CA SER A 109 0.04 26.52 -0.32
C SER A 109 0.52 26.52 -1.77
N ALA A 110 -0.35 26.14 -2.71
CA ALA A 110 -0.07 26.05 -4.15
C ALA A 110 1.18 25.22 -4.49
N SER A 111 1.49 24.19 -3.68
CA SER A 111 2.66 23.34 -3.83
C SER A 111 2.39 22.16 -4.78
N TRP A 112 2.33 22.47 -6.08
CA TRP A 112 2.04 21.49 -7.15
C TRP A 112 2.97 20.27 -7.16
N GLY A 113 4.23 20.45 -6.77
CA GLY A 113 5.20 19.35 -6.66
C GLY A 113 4.82 18.33 -5.58
N VAL A 114 4.32 18.80 -4.43
CA VAL A 114 3.86 17.93 -3.33
C VAL A 114 2.62 17.16 -3.76
N LEU A 115 1.67 17.86 -4.40
CA LEU A 115 0.45 17.26 -4.96
C LEU A 115 0.78 16.16 -6.00
N GLY A 116 1.72 16.42 -6.89
CA GLY A 116 2.21 15.44 -7.86
C GLY A 116 2.81 14.19 -7.19
N ASN A 117 3.66 14.37 -6.18
CA ASN A 117 4.27 13.26 -5.45
C ASN A 117 3.24 12.40 -4.70
N ILE A 118 2.28 13.05 -4.03
CA ILE A 118 1.16 12.35 -3.36
C ILE A 118 0.36 11.55 -4.39
N ALA A 119 0.03 12.14 -5.55
CA ALA A 119 -0.70 11.46 -6.62
C ALA A 119 0.07 10.26 -7.20
N VAL A 120 1.37 10.41 -7.44
CA VAL A 120 2.22 9.31 -7.94
C VAL A 120 2.32 8.19 -6.92
N LEU A 121 2.54 8.50 -5.65
CA LEU A 121 2.60 7.49 -4.58
C LEU A 121 1.28 6.77 -4.38
N LEU A 122 0.15 7.49 -4.50
CA LEU A 122 -1.17 6.90 -4.48
C LEU A 122 -1.38 5.97 -5.69
N ALA A 123 -1.02 6.41 -6.88
CA ALA A 123 -1.09 5.61 -8.10
C ALA A 123 -0.23 4.34 -8.02
N LEU A 124 1.01 4.45 -7.54
CA LEU A 124 1.91 3.31 -7.31
C LEU A 124 1.36 2.34 -6.26
N SER A 125 0.79 2.85 -5.17
CA SER A 125 0.16 2.04 -4.13
C SER A 125 -1.01 1.23 -4.67
N VAL A 126 -1.86 1.84 -5.52
CA VAL A 126 -3.00 1.16 -6.15
C VAL A 126 -2.53 0.19 -7.22
N ALA A 127 -1.60 0.59 -8.08
CA ALA A 127 -1.06 -0.24 -9.16
C ALA A 127 -0.41 -1.52 -8.63
N THR A 128 0.39 -1.42 -7.57
CA THR A 128 1.02 -2.58 -6.93
C THR A 128 0.01 -3.54 -6.29
N ARG A 129 -1.08 -3.02 -5.68
CA ARG A 129 -2.17 -3.88 -5.16
C ARG A 129 -2.87 -4.64 -6.27
N PHE A 130 -3.14 -3.96 -7.38
CA PHE A 130 -3.79 -4.58 -8.53
C PHE A 130 -2.89 -5.63 -9.19
N ALA A 131 -1.59 -5.34 -9.33
CA ALA A 131 -0.61 -6.31 -9.82
C ALA A 131 -0.52 -7.53 -8.88
N ALA A 132 -0.48 -7.32 -7.56
CA ALA A 132 -0.43 -8.40 -6.58
C ALA A 132 -1.69 -9.28 -6.61
N SER A 133 -2.89 -8.70 -6.73
CA SER A 133 -4.12 -9.48 -6.80
C SER A 133 -4.22 -10.29 -8.09
N PHE A 134 -3.79 -9.71 -9.22
CA PHE A 134 -3.76 -10.41 -10.51
C PHE A 134 -2.80 -11.59 -10.50
N LEU A 135 -1.59 -11.42 -9.92
CA LEU A 135 -0.62 -12.51 -9.80
C LEU A 135 -1.11 -13.63 -8.87
N ARG A 136 -1.78 -13.30 -7.77
CA ARG A 136 -2.38 -14.30 -6.87
C ARG A 136 -3.46 -15.11 -7.57
N ALA A 137 -4.32 -14.45 -8.34
CA ALA A 137 -5.35 -15.11 -9.13
C ALA A 137 -4.75 -16.04 -10.19
N ALA A 138 -3.66 -15.61 -10.84
CA ALA A 138 -2.94 -16.43 -11.82
C ALA A 138 -2.25 -17.65 -11.16
N ALA A 139 -1.59 -17.46 -10.02
CA ALA A 139 -0.92 -18.53 -9.28
C ALA A 139 -1.93 -19.59 -8.75
N ALA A 140 -3.12 -19.17 -8.33
CA ALA A 140 -4.17 -20.09 -7.89
C ALA A 140 -4.63 -21.04 -9.02
N ARG A 141 -4.72 -20.54 -10.26
CA ARG A 141 -5.07 -21.35 -11.44
C ARG A 141 -4.02 -22.41 -11.75
N ASP A 142 -2.74 -22.06 -11.63
CA ASP A 142 -1.63 -22.97 -11.88
C ASP A 142 -1.58 -24.11 -10.85
N LEU A 143 -1.90 -23.83 -9.58
CA LEU A 143 -2.01 -24.85 -8.52
C LEU A 143 -3.20 -25.78 -8.71
N LEU A 144 -4.36 -25.25 -9.09
CA LEU A 144 -5.54 -26.08 -9.40
C LEU A 144 -5.23 -27.04 -10.54
N ARG A 145 -4.61 -26.55 -11.63
CA ARG A 145 -4.22 -27.38 -12.78
C ARG A 145 -3.30 -28.54 -12.39
N LYS A 146 -2.32 -28.29 -11.51
CA LYS A 146 -1.45 -29.34 -10.96
C LYS A 146 -2.22 -30.34 -10.11
N ARG A 147 -3.09 -29.87 -9.21
CA ARG A 147 -3.93 -30.75 -8.37
C ARG A 147 -4.84 -31.65 -9.21
N THR A 148 -5.47 -31.13 -10.26
CA THR A 148 -6.32 -31.92 -11.16
C THR A 148 -5.51 -32.95 -11.95
N GLN A 149 -4.26 -32.66 -12.29
CA GLN A 149 -3.36 -33.58 -12.99
C GLN A 149 -2.81 -34.68 -12.07
N GLU A 150 -2.50 -34.35 -10.81
CA GLU A 150 -2.01 -35.30 -9.82
C GLU A 150 -3.12 -36.16 -9.20
N ASN A 151 -4.36 -35.64 -9.13
CA ASN A 151 -5.49 -36.32 -8.51
C ASN A 151 -6.73 -36.38 -9.45
N PRO A 152 -6.63 -37.05 -10.62
CA PRO A 152 -7.72 -37.10 -11.60
C PRO A 152 -8.98 -37.78 -11.07
N SER A 153 -8.86 -38.60 -10.01
CA SER A 153 -9.98 -39.31 -9.38
C SER A 153 -10.95 -38.38 -8.65
N GLU A 154 -10.51 -37.24 -8.10
CA GLU A 154 -11.40 -36.26 -7.46
C GLU A 154 -12.22 -35.47 -8.49
N ALA A 155 -11.69 -35.27 -9.71
CA ALA A 155 -12.39 -34.54 -10.77
C ALA A 155 -13.57 -35.32 -11.39
N ILE A 156 -13.59 -36.64 -11.23
CA ILE A 156 -14.68 -37.51 -11.71
C ILE A 156 -15.85 -37.52 -10.72
N ILE A 157 -15.60 -37.31 -9.41
CA ILE A 157 -16.62 -37.35 -8.36
C ILE A 157 -17.50 -36.08 -8.35
N ASP A 158 -16.96 -34.95 -8.80
CA ASP A 158 -17.68 -33.66 -8.83
C ASP A 158 -18.48 -33.45 -10.14
N GLN A 159 -18.43 -34.40 -11.09
CA GLN A 159 -19.39 -34.43 -12.19
C GLN A 159 -20.70 -35.00 -11.67
N PRO A 160 -21.83 -34.25 -11.73
CA PRO A 160 -23.15 -34.83 -11.47
C PRO A 160 -23.30 -35.98 -12.46
N GLY A 161 -23.38 -37.20 -11.92
CA GLY A 161 -23.35 -38.41 -12.72
C GLY A 161 -24.32 -38.30 -13.89
N ALA A 162 -23.86 -38.70 -15.07
CA ALA A 162 -24.69 -38.82 -16.27
C ALA A 162 -25.88 -39.81 -16.10
N ASP A 163 -26.02 -40.41 -14.93
CA ASP A 163 -27.07 -41.35 -14.53
C ASP A 163 -28.33 -40.63 -13.99
N ASP A 164 -28.24 -39.37 -13.57
CA ASP A 164 -29.38 -38.59 -13.03
C ASP A 164 -30.26 -37.96 -14.14
N ARG A 165 -30.01 -38.34 -15.41
CA ARG A 165 -30.72 -37.88 -16.61
C ARG A 165 -31.43 -39.02 -17.36
N ARG A 166 -31.88 -40.05 -16.64
CA ARG A 166 -32.74 -41.10 -17.20
C ARG A 166 -34.06 -41.20 -16.45
#